data_AF-A0A259SVZ2-F1
#
_entry.id   AF-A0A259SVZ2-F1
#
_cell.length_a   1.000
_cell.length_b   1.000
_cell.length_c   1.000
_cell.angle_alpha   90.00
_cell.angle_beta   90.00
_cell.angle_gamma   90.00
#
_symmetry.space_group_name_H-M   'P 1'
#
loop_
_entity.id
_entity.type
_entity.pdbx_description
1 polymer ?
#
loop_
_entity_poly.entity_id
_entity_poly.type
_entity_poly.pdbx_seq_one_letter_code
_entity_poly.pdbx_strand_id
1 'polypeptide(L)'
;MAHPSEADWIEFDDGNESHCAGHGVTPSELTQVFENEPLWARNKKGRTAAWLMVGRTLGGRAIVAAVEYDEIRSAVRPITARECESHEISLWRL
;
A
#
# COMPACT_ATOMS: atom_id res chain seq x y z
N MET A 1 10.75 -6.19 -15.97
CA MET A 1 10.30 -6.82 -14.72
C MET A 1 9.23 -5.88 -14.21
N ALA A 2 7.99 -6.34 -14.11
CA ALA A 2 6.89 -5.41 -13.91
C ALA A 2 6.91 -4.82 -12.50
N HIS A 3 6.45 -3.57 -12.41
CA HIS A 3 6.60 -2.75 -11.22
C HIS A 3 5.25 -2.13 -10.84
N PRO A 4 4.85 -2.12 -9.56
CA PRO A 4 3.54 -1.60 -9.13
C PRO A 4 3.31 -0.12 -9.45
N SER A 5 4.37 0.66 -9.71
CA SER A 5 4.23 2.04 -10.20
C SER A 5 3.66 2.14 -11.62
N GLU A 6 3.57 1.03 -12.35
CA GLU A 6 2.98 0.94 -13.69
C GLU A 6 1.48 0.60 -13.60
N ALA A 7 0.91 0.48 -12.40
CA ALA A 7 -0.50 0.21 -12.23
C ALA A 7 -1.35 1.46 -12.52
N ASP A 8 -2.50 1.23 -13.15
CA ASP A 8 -3.47 2.27 -13.50
C ASP A 8 -4.46 2.53 -12.34
N TRP A 9 -4.67 1.54 -11.46
CA TRP A 9 -5.66 1.61 -10.38
C TRP A 9 -5.34 0.66 -9.21
N ILE A 10 -6.03 0.91 -8.09
CA ILE A 10 -5.98 0.06 -6.89
C ILE A 10 -7.27 -0.75 -6.76
N GLU A 11 -7.15 -2.07 -6.61
CA GLU A 11 -8.26 -3.02 -6.56
C GLU A 11 -8.67 -3.35 -5.13
N PHE A 12 -9.94 -3.14 -4.81
CA PHE A 12 -10.54 -3.54 -3.55
C PHE A 12 -11.63 -4.59 -3.73
N ASP A 13 -11.73 -5.49 -2.76
CA ASP A 13 -12.86 -6.40 -2.57
C ASP A 13 -13.21 -6.51 -1.08
N ASP A 14 -14.37 -7.08 -0.78
CA ASP A 14 -14.87 -7.21 0.61
C ASP A 14 -13.83 -7.82 1.57
N GLY A 15 -12.97 -8.71 1.05
CA GLY A 15 -11.92 -9.38 1.82
C GLY A 15 -10.80 -8.43 2.21
N ASN A 16 -10.18 -7.74 1.23
CA ASN A 16 -9.05 -6.86 1.52
C ASN A 16 -9.47 -5.56 2.21
N GLU A 17 -10.67 -5.03 1.91
CA GLU A 17 -11.22 -3.85 2.57
C GLU A 17 -11.42 -4.12 4.06
N SER A 18 -12.11 -5.21 4.40
CA SER A 18 -12.37 -5.60 5.79
C SER A 18 -11.08 -5.87 6.55
N HIS A 19 -10.11 -6.53 5.92
CA HIS A 19 -8.82 -6.81 6.53
C HIS A 19 -8.02 -5.53 6.84
N CYS A 20 -7.93 -4.59 5.89
CA CYS A 20 -7.25 -3.32 6.12
C CYS A 20 -7.98 -2.45 7.15
N ALA A 21 -9.32 -2.43 7.10
CA ALA A 21 -10.14 -1.71 8.07
C ALA A 21 -9.94 -2.26 9.50
N GLY A 22 -9.74 -3.56 9.66
CA GLY A 22 -9.36 -4.18 10.94
C GLY A 22 -8.04 -3.66 11.52
N HIS A 23 -7.18 -3.06 10.70
CA HIS A 23 -5.95 -2.38 11.09
C HIS A 23 -6.06 -0.85 11.15
N GLY A 24 -7.28 -0.29 11.04
CA GLY A 24 -7.52 1.14 11.11
C GLY A 24 -7.04 1.91 9.88
N VAL A 25 -6.96 1.24 8.72
CA VAL A 25 -6.64 1.85 7.43
C VAL A 25 -7.82 1.63 6.48
N THR A 26 -8.36 2.72 5.95
CA THR A 26 -9.52 2.66 5.05
C THR A 26 -9.11 2.52 3.58
N PRO A 27 -10.00 1.99 2.71
CA PRO A 27 -9.77 1.99 1.26
C PRO A 27 -9.47 3.38 0.71
N SER A 28 -10.18 4.41 1.18
CA SER A 28 -9.95 5.80 0.78
C SER A 28 -8.56 6.31 1.11
N GLU A 29 -7.98 5.93 2.26
CA GLU A 29 -6.61 6.31 2.62
C GLU A 29 -5.58 5.59 1.75
N LEU A 30 -5.83 4.33 1.41
CA LEU A 30 -4.97 3.58 0.49
C LEU A 30 -5.03 4.14 -0.93
N THR A 31 -6.20 4.53 -1.41
CA THR A 31 -6.36 5.24 -2.69
C THR A 31 -5.59 6.57 -2.67
N GLN A 32 -5.72 7.38 -1.61
CA GLN A 32 -4.94 8.62 -1.49
C GLN A 32 -3.44 8.36 -1.55
N VAL A 33 -2.95 7.34 -0.84
CA VAL A 33 -1.53 6.98 -0.88
C VAL A 33 -1.11 6.52 -2.28
N PHE A 34 -1.93 5.73 -2.96
CA PHE A 34 -1.69 5.28 -4.33
C PHE A 34 -1.63 6.43 -5.34
N GLU A 35 -2.56 7.39 -5.25
CA GLU A 35 -2.64 8.54 -6.15
C GLU A 35 -1.55 9.59 -5.89
N ASN A 36 -1.04 9.67 -4.65
CA ASN A 36 0.00 10.62 -4.24
C ASN A 36 1.44 10.11 -4.48
N GLU A 37 1.67 9.38 -5.57
CA GLU A 37 2.99 8.85 -5.98
C GLU A 37 3.77 8.18 -4.83
N PRO A 38 3.30 7.01 -4.34
CA PRO A 38 3.88 6.37 -3.18
C PRO A 38 5.29 5.86 -3.45
N LEU A 39 6.05 5.67 -2.38
CA LEU A 39 7.30 4.94 -2.42
C LEU A 39 7.01 3.44 -2.54
N TRP A 40 7.63 2.83 -3.56
CA TRP A 40 7.56 1.40 -3.80
C TRP A 40 8.83 0.70 -3.30
N ALA A 41 8.66 -0.32 -2.47
CA ALA A 41 9.78 -1.12 -1.96
C ALA A 41 9.50 -2.62 -2.04
N ARG A 42 10.54 -3.44 -2.19
CA ARG A 42 10.39 -4.89 -2.11
C ARG A 42 10.10 -5.32 -0.67
N ASN A 43 9.07 -6.14 -0.49
CA ASN A 43 8.75 -6.72 0.80
C ASN A 43 9.70 -7.88 1.13
N LYS A 44 10.80 -7.58 1.84
CA LYS A 44 11.82 -8.58 2.20
C LYS A 44 11.35 -9.63 3.20
N LYS A 45 10.23 -9.38 3.90
CA LYS A 45 9.69 -10.34 4.89
C LYS A 45 8.89 -11.46 4.23
N GLY A 46 8.53 -11.35 2.95
CA GLY A 46 8.10 -12.47 2.09
C GLY A 46 6.89 -13.30 2.55
N ARG A 47 6.11 -12.85 3.54
CA ARG A 47 5.03 -13.65 4.13
C ARG A 47 3.67 -13.49 3.46
N THR A 48 3.41 -12.40 2.76
CA THR A 48 2.04 -12.06 2.30
C THR A 48 1.98 -11.36 0.95
N ALA A 49 2.94 -10.49 0.63
CA ALA A 49 2.94 -9.80 -0.65
C ALA A 49 4.36 -9.46 -1.14
N ALA A 50 4.56 -9.29 -2.45
CA ALA A 50 5.88 -9.00 -3.04
C ALA A 50 6.36 -7.54 -2.86
N TRP A 51 5.43 -6.59 -2.71
CA TRP A 51 5.72 -5.16 -2.68
C TRP A 51 5.16 -4.47 -1.43
N LEU A 52 5.74 -3.32 -1.11
CA LEU A 52 5.25 -2.35 -0.14
C LEU A 52 4.92 -1.06 -0.87
N MET A 53 3.72 -0.53 -0.61
CA MET A 53 3.27 0.81 -0.95
C MET A 53 3.37 1.68 0.30
N VAL A 54 4.17 2.75 0.25
CA VAL A 54 4.43 3.59 1.42
C VAL A 54 4.22 5.06 1.08
N GLY A 55 3.42 5.77 1.87
CA GLY A 55 3.14 7.19 1.61
C GLY A 55 2.32 7.85 2.70
N ARG A 56 1.97 9.11 2.49
CA ARG A 56 1.11 9.88 3.39
C ARG A 56 -0.31 10.03 2.84
N THR A 57 -1.29 9.92 3.73
CA THR A 57 -2.66 10.35 3.45
C THR A 57 -2.73 11.88 3.42
N LEU A 58 -3.84 12.42 2.88
CA LEU A 58 -4.09 13.88 2.92
C LEU A 58 -4.23 14.41 4.35
N GLY A 59 -4.60 13.55 5.31
CA GLY A 59 -4.63 13.86 6.74
C GLY A 59 -3.27 13.78 7.44
N GLY A 60 -2.20 13.45 6.71
CA GLY A 60 -0.83 13.40 7.22
C GLY A 60 -0.41 12.08 7.87
N ARG A 61 -1.30 11.07 7.96
CA ARG A 61 -0.95 9.75 8.46
C ARG A 61 0.01 9.07 7.48
N ALA A 62 1.09 8.49 8.00
CA ALA A 62 2.02 7.70 7.19
C ALA A 62 1.55 6.24 7.16
N ILE A 63 1.29 5.69 5.99
CA ILE A 63 0.77 4.33 5.81
C ILE A 63 1.81 3.47 5.08
N VAL A 64 1.92 2.22 5.52
CA VAL A 64 2.60 1.14 4.79
C VAL A 64 1.58 0.04 4.49
N ALA A 65 1.46 -0.31 3.22
CA ALA A 65 0.61 -1.39 2.75
C ALA A 65 1.44 -2.46 2.03
N ALA A 66 1.24 -3.72 2.37
CA ALA A 66 1.76 -4.84 1.59
C ALA A 66 0.80 -5.11 0.42
N VAL A 67 1.32 -5.11 -0.80
CA VAL A 67 0.51 -5.20 -2.01
C VAL A 67 1.06 -6.21 -3.01
N GLU A 68 0.15 -6.78 -3.79
CA GLU A 68 0.46 -7.50 -5.02
C GLU A 68 0.23 -6.61 -6.23
N TYR A 69 0.96 -6.88 -7.31
CA TYR A 69 0.78 -6.22 -8.60
C TYR A 69 0.30 -7.24 -9.63
N ASP A 70 -0.89 -7.02 -10.17
CA ASP A 70 -1.44 -7.77 -11.29
C ASP A 70 -1.00 -7.09 -12.60
N GLU A 71 0.02 -7.66 -13.24
CA GLU A 71 0.57 -7.16 -14.50
C GLU A 71 -0.44 -7.23 -15.66
N ILE A 72 -1.37 -8.19 -15.63
CA ILE A 72 -2.36 -8.39 -16.71
C ILE A 72 -3.45 -7.32 -16.62
N ARG A 73 -3.89 -7.00 -15.41
CA ARG A 73 -4.92 -5.98 -15.15
C ARG A 73 -4.37 -4.58 -14.94
N SER A 74 -3.05 -4.44 -14.84
CA SER A 74 -2.36 -3.21 -14.43
C SER A 74 -2.95 -2.65 -13.13
N ALA A 75 -3.12 -3.53 -12.13
CA ALA A 75 -3.80 -3.22 -10.88
C ALA A 75 -2.92 -3.53 -9.67
N VAL A 76 -2.91 -2.64 -8.68
CA VAL A 76 -2.33 -2.91 -7.37
C VAL A 76 -3.41 -3.42 -6.43
N ARG A 77 -3.14 -4.53 -5.75
CA ARG A 77 -4.09 -5.11 -4.80
C ARG A 77 -3.49 -5.11 -3.38
N PRO A 78 -4.05 -4.32 -2.44
CA PRO A 78 -3.62 -4.37 -1.06
C PRO A 78 -4.01 -5.69 -0.42
N ILE A 79 -3.07 -6.25 0.35
CA ILE A 79 -3.26 -7.49 1.12
C ILE A 79 -3.45 -7.15 2.60
N THR A 80 -2.64 -6.22 3.12
CA THR A 80 -2.75 -5.70 4.49
C THR A 80 -2.12 -4.31 4.55
N ALA A 81 -2.58 -3.47 5.47
CA ALA A 81 -2.07 -2.12 5.65
C ALA A 81 -2.07 -1.73 7.12
N ARG A 82 -1.17 -0.82 7.48
CA ARG A 82 -1.11 -0.22 8.81
C ARG A 82 -0.49 1.16 8.76
N GLU A 83 -0.67 1.90 9.84
CA GLU A 83 0.12 3.10 10.10
C GLU A 83 1.60 2.75 10.31
N CYS A 84 2.49 3.59 9.80
CA CYS A 84 3.92 3.47 9.99
C CYS A 84 4.28 3.72 11.45
N GLU A 85 5.25 2.97 11.95
CA GLU A 85 5.88 3.28 13.23
C GLU A 85 6.84 4.47 13.06
N SER A 86 7.12 5.21 14.15
CA SER A 86 7.93 6.43 14.09
C SER A 86 9.32 6.22 13.46
N HIS A 87 9.92 5.03 13.67
CA HIS A 87 11.21 4.69 13.08
C HIS A 87 11.12 4.44 11.56
N GLU A 88 9.98 3.95 11.07
CA GLU A 88 9.73 3.72 9.64
C GLU A 88 9.50 5.04 8.91
N ILE A 89 8.80 6.00 9.52
CA ILE A 89 8.62 7.35 8.95
C ILE A 89 9.98 7.97 8.60
N SER A 90 10.93 7.87 9.53
CA SER A 90 12.30 8.35 9.31
C SER A 90 13.04 7.56 8.22
N LEU A 91 12.88 6.23 8.18
CA LEU A 91 13.49 5.35 7.17
C LEU A 91 12.99 5.68 5.76
N TRP A 92 11.68 5.90 5.62
CA TRP A 92 11.02 6.18 4.35
C TRP A 92 11.11 7.65 3.94
N ARG A 93 11.63 8.52 4.81
CA ARG A 93 11.74 9.97 4.59
C ARG A 93 10.37 10.62 4.30
N LEU A 94 9.34 10.15 5.01
CA LEU A 94 7.98 10.69 4.93
C LEU A 94 7.81 11.93 5.80
#